data_AF-A0A932J8I2-F1
#
_entry.id   AF-A0A932J8I2-F1
#
_cell.length_a   1.000
_cell.length_b   1.000
_cell.length_c   1.000
_cell.angle_alpha   90.00
_cell.angle_beta   90.00
_cell.angle_gamma   90.00
#
_symmetry.space_group_name_H-M   'P 1'
#
loop_
_entity.id
_entity.type
_entity.pdbx_description
1 polymer ?
#
loop_
_entity_poly.entity_id
_entity_poly.type
_entity_poly.pdbx_seq_one_letter_code
_entity_poly.pdbx_strand_id
1 'polypeptide(L)'
;MTNETDDTNGATSDHGVSIAGSAAALKLTDPQSLRAWWHTILRNYGRYPCYAIFLILASDTDALLYLKKYNKELQSLSGSNCLVLALSEKEFRVTRFAGDQWYKLLYKQSSEGYSVQVARLFNIDFTQFPCLLIFDDIRSPDCVIVKMAKKDVNEINQTMRAKFSIIQKAVSQGKDPLDLLEHEGNVETIRGQGKIVMGKVGSFTEKTLESIVDALVNAVIK
;
A
#
# COMPACT_ATOMS: atom_id res chain seq x y z
N MET A 1 -32.20 48.05 -49.70
CA MET A 1 -33.00 48.06 -48.46
C MET A 1 -32.22 47.23 -47.46
N THR A 2 -31.24 47.87 -46.79
CA THR A 2 -31.31 48.34 -45.38
C THR A 2 -31.31 47.15 -44.42
N ASN A 3 -30.14 46.74 -43.94
CA ASN A 3 -29.51 47.16 -42.67
C ASN A 3 -30.39 46.88 -41.45
N GLU A 4 -29.96 45.99 -40.57
CA GLU A 4 -29.46 46.36 -39.24
C GLU A 4 -28.90 45.13 -38.50
N THR A 5 -27.62 45.27 -38.13
CA THR A 5 -26.91 44.56 -37.08
C THR A 5 -27.48 44.91 -35.72
N ASP A 6 -27.52 43.98 -34.77
CA ASP A 6 -27.11 44.33 -33.41
C ASP A 6 -26.53 43.14 -32.65
N ASP A 7 -25.49 43.50 -31.91
CA ASP A 7 -24.61 42.67 -31.10
C ASP A 7 -25.27 42.30 -29.76
N THR A 8 -24.84 41.19 -29.16
CA THR A 8 -24.54 41.18 -27.72
C THR A 8 -23.76 39.92 -27.32
N ASN A 9 -22.45 40.15 -27.13
CA ASN A 9 -21.67 39.80 -25.95
C ASN A 9 -21.98 38.49 -25.18
N GLY A 10 -20.96 37.62 -25.18
CA GLY A 10 -20.14 37.46 -23.97
C GLY A 10 -20.54 36.34 -23.01
N ALA A 11 -19.78 35.24 -23.04
CA ALA A 11 -19.19 34.60 -21.86
C ALA A 11 -18.46 33.32 -22.30
N THR A 12 -17.17 33.46 -22.62
CA THR A 12 -16.23 32.33 -22.56
C THR A 12 -16.03 31.98 -21.09
N SER A 13 -16.76 30.98 -20.56
CA SER A 13 -16.42 30.40 -19.26
C SER A 13 -15.25 29.44 -19.44
N ASP A 14 -14.07 30.01 -19.28
CA ASP A 14 -12.83 29.32 -18.99
C ASP A 14 -13.03 28.49 -17.70
N HIS A 15 -13.28 27.18 -17.86
CA HIS A 15 -13.17 26.21 -16.78
C HIS A 15 -11.79 25.57 -16.86
N GLY A 16 -10.77 26.41 -16.66
CA GLY A 16 -9.50 25.97 -16.13
C GLY A 16 -9.73 25.33 -14.77
N VAL A 17 -9.90 24.00 -14.77
CA VAL A 17 -9.76 23.18 -13.57
C VAL A 17 -8.30 23.28 -13.17
N SER A 18 -8.01 24.29 -12.35
CA SER A 18 -6.77 24.41 -11.62
C SER A 18 -6.73 23.25 -10.62
N ILE A 19 -6.16 22.12 -11.03
CA ILE A 19 -5.69 21.08 -10.13
C ILE A 19 -4.41 21.61 -9.47
N ALA A 20 -4.57 22.66 -8.67
CA ALA A 20 -3.65 22.93 -7.59
C ALA A 20 -3.86 21.80 -6.58
N GLY A 21 -3.15 20.69 -6.79
CA GLY A 21 -3.01 19.61 -5.84
C GLY A 21 -2.40 20.19 -4.57
N SER A 22 -3.27 20.67 -3.70
CA SER A 22 -2.94 21.06 -2.34
C SER A 22 -2.38 19.80 -1.69
N ALA A 23 -1.06 19.81 -1.47
CA ALA A 23 -0.39 18.92 -0.55
C ALA A 23 -0.94 19.24 0.84
N ALA A 24 -2.13 18.73 1.14
CA ALA A 24 -2.70 18.77 2.46
C ALA A 24 -1.70 18.08 3.38
N ALA A 25 -1.04 18.88 4.22
CA ALA A 25 -0.15 18.38 5.25
C ALA A 25 -0.94 17.36 6.07
N LEU A 26 -0.49 16.12 6.00
CA LEU A 26 -1.04 14.97 6.71
C LEU A 26 -1.03 15.25 8.21
N LYS A 27 -2.15 15.72 8.76
CA LYS A 27 -2.34 15.75 10.21
C LYS A 27 -2.81 14.37 10.64
N LEU A 28 -1.86 13.52 10.99
CA LEU A 28 -2.18 12.34 11.78
C LEU A 28 -2.69 12.78 13.14
N THR A 29 -3.80 12.18 13.57
CA THR A 29 -4.44 12.54 14.83
C THR A 29 -3.75 11.93 16.04
N ASP A 30 -2.87 10.93 15.87
CA ASP A 30 -2.09 10.33 16.96
C ASP A 30 -0.78 9.62 16.52
N PRO A 31 0.36 10.33 16.51
CA PRO A 31 1.68 9.73 16.24
C PRO A 31 2.08 8.59 17.18
N GLN A 32 1.58 8.60 18.42
CA GLN A 32 1.94 7.60 19.42
C GLN A 32 1.34 6.25 19.09
N SER A 33 0.14 6.23 18.51
CA SER A 33 -0.52 4.99 18.11
C SER A 33 0.18 4.32 16.92
N LEU A 34 0.68 5.07 15.93
CA LEU A 34 1.50 4.51 14.83
C LEU A 34 2.82 3.92 15.36
N ARG A 35 3.50 4.63 16.28
CA ARG A 35 4.73 4.14 16.92
C ARG A 35 4.47 2.89 17.78
N ALA A 36 3.40 2.89 18.57
CA ALA A 36 3.02 1.75 19.41
C ALA A 36 2.67 0.52 18.55
N TRP A 37 1.99 0.72 17.43
CA TRP A 37 1.75 -0.31 16.44
C TRP A 37 3.05 -0.90 15.92
N TRP A 38 3.96 -0.04 15.45
CA TRP A 38 5.24 -0.47 14.90
C TRP A 38 6.06 -1.29 15.90
N HIS A 39 6.16 -0.81 17.15
CA HIS A 39 6.80 -1.56 18.23
C HIS A 39 6.12 -2.91 18.48
N THR A 40 4.81 -3.02 18.28
CA THR A 40 4.12 -4.30 18.44
C THR A 40 4.45 -5.26 17.30
N ILE A 41 4.62 -4.78 16.06
CA ILE A 41 5.15 -5.59 14.95
C ILE A 41 6.57 -6.06 15.27
N LEU A 42 7.46 -5.15 15.69
CA LEU A 42 8.84 -5.46 16.08
C LEU A 42 8.93 -6.48 17.24
N ARG A 43 8.05 -6.37 18.26
CA ARG A 43 7.99 -7.35 19.36
C ARG A 43 7.56 -8.75 18.91
N ASN A 44 6.87 -8.84 17.78
CA ASN A 44 6.44 -10.10 17.17
C ASN A 44 7.31 -10.49 15.96
N TYR A 45 8.45 -9.82 15.78
CA TYR A 45 9.40 -10.12 14.72
C TYR A 45 9.88 -11.58 14.78
N GLY A 46 10.08 -12.19 13.62
CA GLY A 46 10.48 -13.60 13.48
C GLY A 46 9.36 -14.62 13.73
N ARG A 47 8.14 -14.19 14.11
CA ARG A 47 6.98 -15.09 14.23
C ARG A 47 6.36 -15.48 12.89
N TYR A 48 6.60 -14.69 11.86
CA TYR A 48 6.08 -14.91 10.52
C TYR A 48 7.28 -15.03 9.58
N PRO A 49 7.27 -16.01 8.66
CA PRO A 49 8.34 -16.19 7.69
C PRO A 49 8.27 -15.18 6.52
N CYS A 50 7.18 -14.41 6.42
CA CYS A 50 7.10 -13.25 5.53
C CYS A 50 6.06 -12.23 6.03
N TYR A 51 6.16 -11.02 5.48
CA TYR A 51 5.31 -9.87 5.80
C TYR A 51 4.76 -9.29 4.50
N ALA A 52 3.54 -8.76 4.53
CA ALA A 52 2.96 -8.12 3.37
C ALA A 52 2.25 -6.82 3.71
N ILE A 53 2.29 -5.85 2.80
CA ILE A 53 1.60 -4.56 2.93
C ILE A 53 0.72 -4.34 1.73
N PHE A 54 -0.56 -4.11 1.99
CA PHE A 54 -1.51 -3.81 0.93
C PHE A 54 -1.55 -2.29 0.70
N LEU A 55 -1.12 -1.87 -0.49
CA LEU A 55 -1.17 -0.47 -0.93
C LEU A 55 -2.43 -0.24 -1.77
N ILE A 56 -3.29 0.64 -1.26
CA ILE A 56 -4.61 0.95 -1.83
C ILE A 56 -4.86 2.46 -1.76
N LEU A 57 -5.48 3.01 -2.80
CA LEU A 57 -6.02 4.36 -2.88
C LEU A 57 -7.53 4.36 -2.65
N ALA A 58 -8.09 5.49 -2.23
CA ALA A 58 -9.54 5.63 -2.06
C ALA A 58 -10.34 5.38 -3.36
N SER A 59 -9.70 5.55 -4.52
CA SER A 59 -10.27 5.26 -5.84
C SER A 59 -10.32 3.78 -6.19
N ASP A 60 -9.61 2.91 -5.46
CA ASP A 60 -9.51 1.48 -5.77
C ASP A 60 -10.72 0.70 -5.24
N THR A 61 -11.89 0.98 -5.80
CA THR A 61 -13.18 0.47 -5.31
C THR A 61 -13.23 -1.06 -5.25
N ASP A 62 -12.66 -1.75 -6.25
CA ASP A 62 -12.63 -3.21 -6.29
C ASP A 62 -11.72 -3.81 -5.22
N ALA A 63 -10.57 -3.20 -4.91
CA ALA A 63 -9.71 -3.66 -3.83
C ALA A 63 -10.36 -3.45 -2.45
N LEU A 64 -11.03 -2.30 -2.25
CA LEU A 64 -11.78 -2.04 -1.04
C LEU A 64 -12.95 -3.03 -0.86
N LEU A 65 -13.67 -3.34 -1.94
CA LEU A 65 -14.74 -4.34 -1.94
C LEU A 65 -14.20 -5.75 -1.71
N TYR A 66 -13.05 -6.11 -2.30
CA TYR A 66 -12.36 -7.35 -2.03
C TYR A 66 -12.05 -7.50 -0.54
N LEU A 67 -11.42 -6.49 0.07
CA LEU A 67 -11.06 -6.54 1.49
C LEU A 67 -12.29 -6.58 2.39
N LYS A 68 -13.43 -6.01 1.97
CA LYS A 68 -14.70 -6.17 2.70
C LYS A 68 -15.24 -7.59 2.60
N LYS A 69 -15.28 -8.14 1.38
CA LYS A 69 -15.95 -9.42 1.07
C LYS A 69 -15.13 -10.63 1.50
N TYR A 70 -13.81 -10.58 1.34
CA TYR A 70 -12.90 -11.71 1.50
C TYR A 70 -11.93 -11.58 2.68
N ASN A 71 -12.15 -10.66 3.64
CA ASN A 71 -11.30 -10.51 4.84
C ASN A 71 -11.03 -11.85 5.55
N LYS A 72 -12.09 -12.61 5.87
CA LYS A 72 -11.95 -13.90 6.55
C LYS A 72 -11.11 -14.91 5.76
N GLU A 73 -11.25 -14.88 4.45
CA GLU A 73 -10.47 -15.74 3.57
C GLU A 73 -9.01 -15.31 3.54
N LEU A 74 -8.75 -14.00 3.42
CA LEU A 74 -7.40 -13.44 3.51
C LEU A 74 -6.71 -13.82 4.83
N GLN A 75 -7.43 -13.76 5.96
CA GLN A 75 -6.93 -14.24 7.26
C GLN A 75 -6.53 -15.72 7.21
N SER A 76 -7.37 -16.55 6.59
CA SER A 76 -7.11 -17.98 6.46
C SER A 76 -5.95 -18.28 5.51
N LEU A 77 -5.81 -17.52 4.43
CA LEU A 77 -4.75 -17.68 3.44
C LEU A 77 -3.39 -17.24 4.01
N SER A 78 -3.35 -16.11 4.70
CA SER A 78 -2.12 -15.58 5.28
C SER A 78 -1.68 -16.40 6.51
N GLY A 79 -2.65 -16.77 7.36
CA GLY A 79 -2.44 -17.66 8.52
C GLY A 79 -1.25 -17.25 9.39
N SER A 80 -0.44 -18.24 9.77
CA SER A 80 0.86 -18.05 10.44
C SER A 80 2.02 -17.85 9.46
N ASN A 81 1.78 -17.94 8.15
CA ASN A 81 2.83 -17.97 7.13
C ASN A 81 3.12 -16.58 6.58
N CYS A 82 2.19 -15.63 6.70
CA CYS A 82 2.39 -14.26 6.28
C CYS A 82 1.60 -13.30 7.17
N LEU A 83 2.25 -12.25 7.66
CA LEU A 83 1.54 -11.15 8.32
C LEU A 83 1.16 -10.07 7.31
N VAL A 84 -0.14 -9.99 6.98
CA VAL A 84 -0.67 -8.92 6.12
C VAL A 84 -1.02 -7.69 6.97
N LEU A 85 -0.45 -6.56 6.59
CA LEU A 85 -0.53 -5.28 7.26
C LEU A 85 -1.33 -4.26 6.45
N ALA A 86 -2.11 -3.47 7.17
CA ALA A 86 -2.74 -2.25 6.71
C ALA A 86 -2.15 -1.08 7.53
N LEU A 87 -1.70 -0.02 6.86
CA LEU A 87 -1.09 1.14 7.51
C LEU A 87 -2.19 2.07 8.00
N SER A 88 -2.37 2.20 9.31
CA SER A 88 -3.34 3.15 9.85
C SER A 88 -2.86 3.77 11.15
N GLU A 89 -3.63 4.72 11.67
CA GLU A 89 -3.40 5.32 12.98
C GLU A 89 -3.33 4.30 14.14
N LYS A 90 -3.89 3.08 14.01
CA LYS A 90 -3.76 2.02 15.05
C LYS A 90 -3.26 0.71 14.45
N GLU A 91 -2.80 -0.19 15.34
CA GLU A 91 -2.44 -1.56 14.95
C GLU A 91 -3.64 -2.29 14.36
N PHE A 92 -3.59 -2.58 13.06
CA PHE A 92 -4.57 -3.46 12.42
C PHE A 92 -3.87 -4.66 11.79
N ARG A 93 -3.98 -5.78 12.49
CA ARG A 93 -3.73 -7.09 11.91
C ARG A 93 -5.04 -7.61 11.36
N VAL A 94 -4.99 -8.13 10.14
CA VAL A 94 -6.11 -8.83 9.51
C VAL A 94 -6.69 -9.86 10.50
N THR A 95 -5.85 -10.56 11.26
CA THR A 95 -6.25 -11.58 12.27
C THR A 95 -6.95 -11.06 13.54
N ARG A 96 -6.97 -9.74 13.82
CA ARG A 96 -7.52 -9.19 15.08
C ARG A 96 -8.86 -8.47 14.94
N PHE A 97 -9.33 -8.21 13.71
CA PHE A 97 -10.54 -7.43 13.47
C PHE A 97 -11.52 -8.19 12.58
N ALA A 98 -12.74 -8.39 13.10
CA ALA A 98 -13.83 -9.04 12.39
C ALA A 98 -14.84 -8.00 11.87
N GLY A 99 -15.31 -8.19 10.63
CA GLY A 99 -16.46 -7.47 10.06
C GLY A 99 -16.19 -6.04 9.58
N ASP A 100 -17.22 -5.19 9.64
CA ASP A 100 -17.27 -3.86 9.01
C ASP A 100 -16.26 -2.85 9.57
N GLN A 101 -15.67 -3.09 10.75
CA GLN A 101 -14.65 -2.21 11.33
C GLN A 101 -13.41 -2.17 10.44
N TRP A 102 -12.96 -3.32 9.95
CA TRP A 102 -11.80 -3.44 9.05
C TRP A 102 -11.98 -2.61 7.78
N TYR A 103 -13.16 -2.67 7.17
CA TYR A 103 -13.47 -1.90 5.96
C TYR A 103 -13.46 -0.38 6.20
N LYS A 104 -14.12 0.10 7.26
CA LYS A 104 -14.17 1.54 7.58
C LYS A 104 -12.77 2.13 7.79
N LEU A 105 -11.88 1.34 8.38
CA LEU A 105 -10.51 1.73 8.64
C LEU A 105 -9.65 1.73 7.39
N LEU A 106 -9.78 0.73 6.52
CA LEU A 106 -9.11 0.71 5.23
C LEU A 106 -9.55 1.88 4.35
N TYR A 107 -10.84 2.21 4.37
CA TYR A 107 -11.36 3.38 3.67
C TYR A 107 -10.70 4.66 4.21
N LYS A 108 -10.66 4.83 5.53
CA LYS A 108 -9.97 5.95 6.19
C LYS A 108 -8.47 6.00 5.83
N GLN A 109 -7.76 4.88 5.93
CA GLN A 109 -6.35 4.74 5.52
C GLN A 109 -6.13 5.15 4.06
N SER A 110 -6.97 4.64 3.16
CA SER A 110 -6.83 4.89 1.73
C SER A 110 -7.01 6.38 1.39
N SER A 111 -7.75 7.11 2.22
CA SER A 111 -7.90 8.56 2.15
C SER A 111 -6.79 9.34 2.88
N GLU A 112 -6.10 8.71 3.84
CA GLU A 112 -4.99 9.29 4.62
C GLU A 112 -3.63 9.18 3.90
N GLY A 113 -3.56 8.63 2.69
CA GLY A 113 -2.36 8.74 1.85
C GLY A 113 -1.12 7.97 2.33
N TYR A 114 -1.19 7.10 3.35
CA TYR A 114 -0.03 6.28 3.75
C TYR A 114 0.46 5.38 2.63
N SER A 115 -0.46 4.79 1.87
CA SER A 115 -0.11 3.94 0.73
C SER A 115 0.72 4.71 -0.29
N VAL A 116 0.45 6.02 -0.46
CA VAL A 116 1.21 6.91 -1.34
C VAL A 116 2.61 7.18 -0.79
N GLN A 117 2.75 7.37 0.52
CA GLN A 117 4.06 7.60 1.13
C GLN A 117 4.95 6.36 1.02
N VAL A 118 4.41 5.17 1.28
CA VAL A 118 5.15 3.91 1.09
C VAL A 118 5.49 3.68 -0.37
N ALA A 119 4.56 3.94 -1.31
CA ALA A 119 4.85 3.84 -2.72
C ALA A 119 5.99 4.77 -3.17
N ARG A 120 6.03 6.02 -2.71
CA ARG A 120 7.14 6.95 -2.99
C ARG A 120 8.48 6.43 -2.47
N LEU A 121 8.49 5.77 -1.32
CA LEU A 121 9.71 5.22 -0.74
C LEU A 121 10.24 4.07 -1.58
N PHE A 122 9.37 3.17 -2.05
CA PHE A 122 9.74 2.05 -2.92
C PHE A 122 9.75 2.39 -4.42
N ASN A 123 9.63 3.67 -4.80
CA ASN A 123 9.52 4.10 -6.20
C ASN A 123 8.41 3.36 -7.00
N ILE A 124 7.30 3.04 -6.34
CA ILE A 124 6.16 2.35 -6.95
C ILE A 124 5.32 3.38 -7.70
N ASP A 125 5.11 3.10 -8.99
CA ASP A 125 4.27 3.94 -9.85
C ASP A 125 2.78 3.79 -9.49
N PHE A 126 2.01 4.89 -9.57
CA PHE A 126 0.58 4.89 -9.26
C PHE A 126 -0.23 3.94 -10.15
N THR A 127 0.23 3.64 -11.36
CA THR A 127 -0.41 2.67 -12.27
C THR A 127 -0.32 1.23 -11.76
N GLN A 128 0.49 0.96 -10.74
CA GLN A 128 0.60 -0.34 -10.11
C GLN A 128 -0.47 -0.56 -9.03
N PHE A 129 -1.15 0.48 -8.59
CA PHE A 129 -2.20 0.38 -7.59
C PHE A 129 -3.48 -0.27 -8.17
N PRO A 130 -4.21 -1.05 -7.37
CA PRO A 130 -3.82 -1.57 -6.06
C PRO A 130 -2.69 -2.61 -6.17
N CYS A 131 -1.80 -2.69 -5.18
CA CYS A 131 -0.72 -3.69 -5.16
C CYS A 131 -0.42 -4.22 -3.75
N LEU A 132 0.20 -5.40 -3.71
CA LEU A 132 0.69 -6.03 -2.48
C LEU A 132 2.21 -6.07 -2.52
N LEU A 133 2.85 -5.49 -1.51
CA LEU A 133 4.28 -5.65 -1.26
C LEU A 133 4.50 -6.83 -0.35
N ILE A 134 5.44 -7.71 -0.66
CA ILE A 134 5.77 -8.90 0.12
C ILE A 134 7.26 -8.88 0.43
N PHE A 135 7.58 -9.03 1.72
CA PHE A 135 8.93 -9.02 2.27
C PHE A 135 9.18 -10.36 2.96
N ASP A 136 10.37 -10.91 2.81
CA ASP A 136 10.87 -12.02 3.65
C ASP A 136 11.11 -11.54 5.09
N ASP A 137 11.66 -10.33 5.21
CA ASP A 137 12.02 -9.68 6.46
C ASP A 137 11.63 -8.18 6.43
N ILE A 138 11.07 -7.66 7.52
CA ILE A 138 10.75 -6.23 7.68
C ILE A 138 11.99 -5.31 7.64
N ARG A 139 13.17 -5.87 7.81
CA ARG A 139 14.47 -5.20 7.71
C ARG A 139 15.10 -5.39 6.34
N SER A 140 14.52 -6.22 5.50
CA SER A 140 14.98 -6.39 4.13
C SER A 140 14.51 -5.18 3.30
N PRO A 141 15.39 -4.61 2.47
CA PRO A 141 14.97 -3.70 1.41
C PRO A 141 14.34 -4.46 0.23
N ASP A 142 14.52 -5.78 0.18
CA ASP A 142 14.04 -6.60 -0.92
C ASP A 142 12.56 -6.91 -0.75
N CYS A 143 11.79 -6.73 -1.82
CA CYS A 143 10.39 -7.07 -1.82
C CYS A 143 9.87 -7.45 -3.20
N VAL A 144 8.81 -8.24 -3.18
CA VAL A 144 8.02 -8.61 -4.35
C VAL A 144 6.77 -7.73 -4.39
N ILE A 145 6.52 -7.12 -5.54
CA ILE A 145 5.31 -6.37 -5.86
C ILE A 145 4.37 -7.27 -6.66
N VAL A 146 3.20 -7.54 -6.09
CA VAL A 146 2.09 -8.19 -6.81
C VAL A 146 1.12 -7.11 -7.28
N LYS A 147 1.07 -6.91 -8.59
CA LYS A 147 0.19 -5.90 -9.21
C LYS A 147 -1.24 -6.41 -9.31
N MET A 148 -2.18 -5.56 -8.92
CA MET A 148 -3.61 -5.82 -9.04
C MET A 148 -4.37 -4.68 -9.75
N ALA A 149 -3.63 -3.77 -10.38
CA ALA A 149 -4.20 -2.74 -11.24
C ALA A 149 -5.15 -3.33 -12.30
N LYS A 150 -6.31 -2.70 -12.47
CA LYS A 150 -7.36 -3.07 -13.45
C LYS A 150 -7.99 -4.46 -13.24
N LYS A 151 -7.78 -5.09 -12.07
CA LYS A 151 -8.44 -6.34 -11.71
C LYS A 151 -9.75 -6.07 -11.00
N ASP A 152 -10.78 -6.85 -11.32
CA ASP A 152 -12.01 -6.87 -10.55
C ASP A 152 -11.84 -7.61 -9.20
N VAL A 153 -12.87 -7.55 -8.35
CA VAL A 153 -12.90 -8.19 -7.03
C VAL A 153 -12.55 -9.69 -7.06
N ASN A 154 -13.01 -10.43 -8.08
CA ASN A 154 -12.78 -11.87 -8.20
C ASN A 154 -11.37 -12.16 -8.70
N GLU A 155 -10.87 -11.38 -9.65
CA GLU A 155 -9.51 -11.47 -10.16
C GLU A 155 -8.47 -11.13 -9.08
N ILE A 156 -8.76 -10.14 -8.23
CA ILE A 156 -7.97 -9.84 -7.03
C ILE A 156 -7.95 -11.07 -6.11
N ASN A 157 -9.12 -11.65 -5.83
CA ASN A 157 -9.20 -12.83 -4.95
C ASN A 157 -8.41 -14.03 -5.49
N GLN A 158 -8.54 -14.33 -6.80
CA GLN A 158 -7.78 -15.40 -7.44
C GLN A 158 -6.27 -15.14 -7.39
N THR A 159 -5.86 -13.90 -7.64
CA THR A 159 -4.45 -13.49 -7.55
C THR A 159 -3.93 -13.72 -6.14
N MET A 160 -4.67 -13.28 -5.11
CA MET A 160 -4.31 -13.47 -3.71
C MET A 160 -4.20 -14.96 -3.34
N ARG A 161 -5.21 -15.77 -3.68
CA ARG A 161 -5.15 -17.25 -3.47
C ARG A 161 -3.88 -17.85 -4.06
N ALA A 162 -3.59 -17.54 -5.31
CA ALA A 162 -2.41 -18.07 -5.99
C ALA A 162 -1.12 -17.69 -5.26
N LYS A 163 -0.94 -16.40 -4.92
CA LYS A 163 0.29 -15.93 -4.26
C LYS A 163 0.43 -16.48 -2.83
N PHE A 164 -0.64 -16.52 -2.05
CA PHE A 164 -0.59 -17.11 -0.70
C PHE A 164 -0.38 -18.62 -0.71
N SER A 165 -0.92 -19.36 -1.70
CA SER A 165 -0.60 -20.79 -1.86
C SER A 165 0.88 -21.03 -2.15
N ILE A 166 1.52 -20.15 -2.92
CA ILE A 166 2.96 -20.21 -3.18
C ILE A 166 3.75 -19.97 -1.89
N ILE A 167 3.40 -18.94 -1.12
CA ILE A 167 4.01 -18.67 0.19
C ILE A 167 3.88 -19.87 1.11
N GLN A 168 2.67 -20.44 1.25
CA GLN A 168 2.42 -21.63 2.07
C GLN A 168 3.29 -22.82 1.63
N LYS A 169 3.45 -23.02 0.31
CA LYS A 169 4.30 -24.07 -0.24
C LYS A 169 5.79 -23.81 0.04
N ALA A 170 6.26 -22.58 -0.12
CA ALA A 170 7.65 -22.20 0.17
C ALA A 170 7.99 -22.47 1.65
N VAL A 171 7.14 -21.97 2.55
CA VAL A 171 7.30 -22.12 4.01
C VAL A 171 7.29 -23.60 4.42
N SER A 172 6.35 -24.40 3.91
CA SER A 172 6.30 -25.84 4.22
C SER A 172 7.49 -26.65 3.68
N GLN A 173 8.20 -26.12 2.68
CA GLN A 173 9.41 -26.70 2.12
C GLN A 173 10.71 -26.12 2.71
N GLY A 174 10.61 -25.16 3.64
CA GLY A 174 11.78 -24.45 4.19
C GLY A 174 12.54 -23.61 3.16
N LYS A 175 11.84 -23.13 2.12
CA LYS A 175 12.39 -22.24 1.08
C LYS A 175 11.97 -20.81 1.32
N ASP A 176 12.75 -19.86 0.78
CA ASP A 176 12.38 -18.45 0.77
C ASP A 176 11.10 -18.23 -0.08
N PRO A 177 10.03 -17.66 0.50
CA PRO A 177 8.83 -17.30 -0.24
C PRO A 177 9.08 -16.34 -1.41
N LEU A 178 10.04 -15.42 -1.30
CA LEU A 178 10.32 -14.43 -2.35
C LEU A 178 10.88 -15.12 -3.59
N ASP A 179 11.86 -16.01 -3.44
CA ASP A 179 12.41 -16.80 -4.56
C ASP A 179 11.32 -17.52 -5.37
N LEU A 180 10.32 -18.12 -4.71
CA LEU A 180 9.24 -18.81 -5.41
C LEU A 180 8.24 -17.86 -6.07
N LEU A 181 8.02 -16.68 -5.50
CA LEU A 181 7.10 -15.68 -6.05
C LEU A 181 7.66 -15.01 -7.31
N GLU A 182 8.98 -14.89 -7.43
CA GLU A 182 9.65 -14.22 -8.56
C GLU A 182 9.50 -14.96 -9.89
N HIS A 183 9.34 -16.27 -9.84
CA HIS A 183 9.18 -17.09 -11.04
C HIS A 183 7.76 -17.05 -11.62
N GLU A 184 6.86 -16.25 -11.04
CA GLU A 184 5.48 -16.15 -11.47
C GLU A 184 5.20 -14.92 -12.34
N GLY A 185 4.25 -15.07 -13.27
CA GLY A 185 3.69 -13.93 -14.00
C GLY A 185 3.02 -12.91 -13.06
N ASN A 186 3.10 -11.63 -13.43
CA ASN A 186 2.54 -10.46 -12.72
C ASN A 186 3.23 -10.08 -11.40
N VAL A 187 4.49 -10.46 -11.24
CA VAL A 187 5.34 -10.04 -10.14
C VAL A 187 6.43 -9.12 -10.67
N GLU A 188 6.66 -8.00 -9.97
CA GLU A 188 7.88 -7.21 -10.12
C GLU A 188 8.71 -7.33 -8.85
N THR A 189 10.01 -7.54 -9.02
CA THR A 189 10.92 -7.71 -7.90
C THR A 189 11.73 -6.44 -7.71
N ILE A 190 11.73 -5.92 -6.49
CA ILE A 190 12.71 -4.95 -6.04
C ILE A 190 13.77 -5.75 -5.28
N ARG A 191 14.90 -6.07 -5.93
CA ARG A 191 16.11 -6.64 -5.31
C ARG A 191 17.24 -5.62 -5.39
N GLY A 192 17.87 -5.30 -4.26
CA GLY A 192 19.11 -4.52 -4.22
C GLY A 192 19.03 -3.09 -4.80
N GLN A 193 17.83 -2.54 -5.04
CA GLN A 193 17.63 -1.13 -5.46
C GLN A 193 17.79 -0.13 -4.30
N GLY A 194 18.55 -0.49 -3.25
CA GLY A 194 19.10 0.44 -2.27
C GLY A 194 20.09 1.46 -2.89
N LYS A 195 20.36 1.38 -4.19
CA LYS A 195 21.02 2.44 -4.97
C LYS A 195 20.04 3.05 -5.95
N ILE A 196 19.98 4.40 -5.96
CA ILE A 196 19.25 5.33 -6.86
C ILE A 196 17.99 5.89 -6.16
N VAL A 197 17.94 7.15 -5.70
CA VAL A 197 18.18 8.40 -6.43
C VAL A 197 19.03 9.40 -5.62
N MET A 198 20.05 9.93 -6.29
CA MET A 198 20.96 10.98 -5.85
C MET A 198 20.23 12.33 -5.94
N GLY A 199 19.81 12.88 -4.81
CA GLY A 199 19.17 14.19 -4.74
C GLY A 199 19.43 14.85 -3.40
N LYS A 200 20.57 15.54 -3.32
CA LYS A 200 21.07 16.45 -2.26
C LYS A 200 20.34 16.40 -0.89
N VAL A 201 21.17 16.10 0.13
CA VAL A 201 20.97 16.25 1.59
C VAL A 201 20.65 14.93 2.32
N GLY A 202 21.61 14.47 3.12
CA GLY A 202 21.41 13.46 4.18
C GLY A 202 21.91 12.07 3.83
N SER A 203 22.56 11.42 4.80
CA SER A 203 23.19 10.10 4.75
C SER A 203 22.29 8.97 4.21
N PHE A 204 22.94 8.00 3.55
CA PHE A 204 22.37 6.75 3.05
C PHE A 204 21.70 5.94 4.16
N THR A 205 20.39 5.73 4.05
CA THR A 205 19.67 4.71 4.81
C THR A 205 19.06 3.75 3.80
N GLU A 206 19.41 2.47 3.86
CA GLU A 206 18.70 1.43 3.10
C GLU A 206 17.20 1.52 3.40
N LYS A 207 16.37 1.50 2.36
CA LYS A 207 14.92 1.69 2.48
C LYS A 207 14.26 0.38 2.88
N THR A 208 14.40 0.01 4.14
CA THR A 208 13.72 -1.13 4.75
C THR A 208 12.31 -0.74 5.18
N LEU A 209 11.42 -1.71 5.36
CA LEU A 209 10.10 -1.43 5.94
C LEU A 209 10.23 -0.76 7.32
N GLU A 210 11.21 -1.16 8.12
CA GLU A 210 11.54 -0.51 9.41
C GLU A 210 11.86 0.98 9.26
N SER A 211 12.79 1.33 8.37
CA SER A 211 13.17 2.73 8.13
C SER A 211 11.99 3.60 7.66
N ILE A 212 11.07 2.99 6.91
CA ILE A 212 9.89 3.66 6.35
C ILE A 212 8.89 3.95 7.45
N VAL A 213 8.57 2.97 8.28
CA VAL A 213 7.63 3.19 9.39
C VAL A 213 8.21 4.18 10.40
N ASP A 214 9.52 4.12 10.66
CA ASP A 214 10.18 5.12 11.51
C ASP A 214 10.16 6.52 10.89
N ALA A 215 10.39 6.66 9.59
CA ALA A 215 10.29 7.93 8.89
C ALA A 215 8.86 8.48 8.93
N LEU A 216 7.85 7.63 8.74
CA LEU A 216 6.43 8.00 8.86
C LEU A 216 6.10 8.47 10.28
N VAL A 217 6.54 7.75 11.30
CA VAL A 217 6.36 8.13 12.71
C VAL A 217 7.04 9.47 13.00
N ASN A 218 8.26 9.70 12.52
CA ASN A 218 9.02 10.92 12.79
C ASN A 218 8.52 12.14 12.00
N ALA A 219 8.02 11.94 10.78
CA ALA A 219 7.43 13.02 9.97
C ALA A 219 6.14 13.56 10.60
N VAL A 220 5.48 12.73 11.41
CA VAL A 220 4.18 13.00 12.02
C VAL A 220 4.29 13.62 13.41
N ILE A 221 5.40 13.40 14.12
CA ILE A 221 5.64 13.95 15.48
C ILE A 221 6.10 15.42 15.44
N LYS A 222 6.43 15.96 14.26
CA LYS A 222 6.91 17.35 14.11
C LYS A 222 5.80 18.40 14.19
#